data_AF-A0A0F4XVI0-F1
#
_entry.id   AF-A0A0F4XVI0-F1
#
_cell.length_a   1.000
_cell.length_b   1.000
_cell.length_c   1.000
_cell.angle_alpha   90.00
_cell.angle_beta   90.00
_cell.angle_gamma   90.00
#
_symmetry.space_group_name_H-M   'P 1'
#
loop_
_entity.id
_entity.type
_entity.pdbx_description
1 polymer ?
#
loop_
_entity_poly.entity_id
_entity_poly.type
_entity_poly.pdbx_seq_one_letter_code
_entity_poly.pdbx_strand_id
1 'polypeptide(L)'
;MYDNAQDEQSWLPTNLEDARRIHRRVLGTLTDYDAQQGGQLQHTLLVFLQQNRSWQKAADRLNVHKQTLVYRIRRIEEISGRSLDPAEDVAVLWIALRAGQIARIME
;
A
#
# COMPACT_ATOMS: atom_id res chain seq x y z
N MET A 1 32.63 2.01 18.85
CA MET A 1 32.03 0.67 18.99
C MET A 1 30.58 0.81 18.50
N TYR A 2 30.39 0.74 17.18
CA TYR A 2 29.07 0.82 16.56
C TYR A 2 28.85 -0.52 15.85
N ASP A 3 28.01 -1.36 16.45
CA ASP A 3 27.55 -2.65 15.92
C ASP A 3 26.32 -3.00 16.79
N ASN A 4 25.07 -3.06 16.33
CA ASN A 4 24.52 -3.43 15.04
C ASN A 4 23.35 -2.52 14.66
N ALA A 5 23.41 -1.85 13.52
CA ALA A 5 22.24 -1.24 12.87
C ALA A 5 21.33 -2.29 12.18
N GLN A 6 21.60 -3.58 12.42
CA GLN A 6 20.90 -4.71 11.79
C GLN A 6 19.77 -5.28 12.66
N ASP A 7 19.76 -5.01 13.98
CA ASP A 7 18.70 -5.48 14.88
C ASP A 7 17.39 -4.68 14.77
N GLU A 8 17.45 -3.44 14.25
CA GLU A 8 16.27 -2.60 14.03
C GLU A 8 15.33 -3.12 12.93
N GLN A 9 15.76 -4.14 12.16
CA GLN A 9 14.97 -4.72 11.08
C GLN A 9 14.23 -6.02 11.46
N SER A 10 14.36 -6.49 12.72
CA SER A 10 13.71 -7.71 13.23
C SER A 10 12.20 -7.59 13.51
N TRP A 11 11.50 -6.65 12.85
CA TRP A 11 10.03 -6.51 12.92
C TRP A 11 9.32 -6.92 11.62
N LEU A 12 10.07 -7.27 10.57
CA LEU A 12 9.51 -7.71 9.29
C LEU A 12 9.21 -9.22 9.31
N PRO A 13 8.18 -9.70 8.59
CA PRO A 13 7.90 -11.12 8.48
C PRO A 13 9.14 -11.85 7.98
N THR A 14 9.66 -12.75 8.82
CA THR A 14 10.94 -13.46 8.61
C THR A 14 10.86 -14.49 7.48
N ASN A 15 9.66 -14.67 6.91
CA ASN A 15 9.37 -15.61 5.83
C ASN A 15 8.63 -14.91 4.69
N LEU A 16 9.15 -15.13 3.48
CA LEU A 16 8.59 -14.68 2.22
C LEU A 16 7.13 -15.13 2.04
N GLU A 17 6.79 -16.35 2.45
CA GLU A 17 5.42 -16.86 2.33
C GLU A 17 4.42 -16.07 3.19
N ASP A 18 4.80 -15.68 4.41
CA ASP A 18 3.96 -14.84 5.26
C ASP A 18 3.78 -13.45 4.65
N ALA A 19 4.83 -12.89 4.07
CA ALA A 19 4.74 -11.63 3.34
C ALA A 19 3.73 -11.73 2.17
N ARG A 20 3.79 -12.82 1.38
CA ARG A 20 2.80 -13.07 0.30
C ARG A 20 1.38 -13.18 0.85
N ARG A 21 1.22 -13.91 1.96
CA ARG A 21 -0.07 -14.17 2.60
C ARG A 21 -0.70 -12.89 3.13
N ILE A 22 0.07 -12.04 3.80
CA ILE A 22 -0.36 -10.73 4.29
C ILE A 22 -0.80 -9.85 3.12
N HIS A 23 0.05 -9.72 2.09
CA HIS A 23 -0.28 -8.94 0.90
C HIS A 23 -1.58 -9.44 0.25
N ARG A 24 -1.70 -10.75 -0.01
CA ARG A 24 -2.89 -11.34 -0.64
C ARG A 24 -4.14 -11.14 0.21
N ARG A 25 -4.06 -11.27 1.54
CA ARG A 25 -5.20 -11.12 2.45
C ARG A 25 -5.75 -9.70 2.48
N VAL A 26 -4.89 -8.69 2.38
CA VAL A 26 -5.29 -7.29 2.54
C VAL A 26 -5.50 -6.59 1.19
N LEU A 27 -4.65 -6.87 0.22
CA LEU A 27 -4.61 -6.17 -1.06
C LEU A 27 -4.92 -7.08 -2.25
N GLY A 28 -5.24 -8.36 -2.04
CA GLY A 28 -5.51 -9.31 -3.13
C GLY A 28 -6.66 -8.88 -4.02
N THR A 29 -7.75 -8.36 -3.44
CA THR A 29 -8.90 -7.83 -4.20
C THR A 29 -8.52 -6.60 -5.03
N LEU A 30 -7.62 -5.75 -4.52
CA LEU A 30 -7.05 -4.62 -5.27
C LEU A 30 -6.14 -5.08 -6.40
N THR A 31 -5.27 -6.06 -6.15
CA THR A 31 -4.40 -6.66 -7.19
C THR A 31 -5.25 -7.24 -8.33
N ASP A 32 -6.28 -8.01 -8.00
CA ASP A 32 -7.16 -8.63 -8.98
C ASP A 32 -7.93 -7.56 -9.78
N TYR A 33 -8.37 -6.48 -9.13
CA TYR A 33 -9.04 -5.38 -9.80
C TYR A 33 -8.10 -4.62 -10.76
N ASP A 34 -6.89 -4.27 -10.32
CA ASP A 34 -5.90 -3.59 -11.17
C ASP A 34 -5.55 -4.44 -12.40
N ALA A 35 -5.39 -5.76 -12.24
CA ALA A 35 -5.12 -6.69 -13.34
C ALA A 35 -6.27 -6.78 -14.35
N GLN A 36 -7.52 -6.72 -13.90
CA GLN A 36 -8.70 -6.81 -14.79
C GLN A 36 -9.01 -5.50 -15.53
N GLN A 37 -8.79 -4.36 -14.87
CA GLN A 37 -9.21 -3.04 -15.39
C GLN A 37 -8.05 -2.21 -15.95
N GLY A 38 -6.82 -2.76 -15.95
CA GLY A 38 -5.61 -2.00 -16.31
C GLY A 38 -5.35 -0.82 -15.36
N GLY A 39 -5.79 -0.96 -14.10
CA GLY A 39 -5.73 0.07 -13.08
C GLY A 39 -4.35 0.22 -12.44
N GLN A 40 -4.17 1.29 -11.67
CA GLN A 40 -2.98 1.56 -10.87
C GLN A 40 -3.38 1.97 -9.45
N LEU A 41 -4.40 1.32 -8.88
CA LEU A 41 -4.91 1.63 -7.54
C LEU A 41 -3.91 1.25 -6.45
N GLN A 42 -3.21 0.13 -6.55
CA GLN A 42 -2.14 -0.20 -5.60
C GLN A 42 -1.00 0.84 -5.63
N HIS A 43 -0.59 1.26 -6.82
CA HIS A 43 0.40 2.34 -6.97
C HIS A 43 -0.11 3.66 -6.39
N THR A 44 -1.37 4.00 -6.65
CA THR A 44 -2.03 5.18 -6.10
C THR A 44 -2.03 5.15 -4.56
N LEU A 45 -2.39 4.02 -3.96
CA LEU A 45 -2.36 3.80 -2.52
C LEU A 45 -0.95 4.00 -1.95
N LEU A 46 0.07 3.39 -2.58
CA LEU A 46 1.46 3.53 -2.17
C LEU A 46 1.90 4.99 -2.16
N VAL A 47 1.67 5.72 -3.26
CA VAL A 47 2.06 7.14 -3.36
C VAL A 47 1.29 7.97 -2.35
N PHE A 48 -0.01 7.75 -2.18
CA PHE A 48 -0.83 8.48 -1.23
C PHE A 48 -0.32 8.32 0.22
N LEU A 49 0.02 7.09 0.62
CA LEU A 49 0.58 6.83 1.94
C LEU A 49 2.01 7.39 2.10
N GLN A 50 2.86 7.30 1.06
CA GLN A 50 4.19 7.92 1.07
C GLN A 50 4.14 9.45 1.21
N GLN A 51 3.08 10.09 0.71
CA GLN A 51 2.85 11.53 0.87
C GLN A 51 2.07 11.87 2.16
N ASN A 52 2.08 10.99 3.16
CA ASN A 52 1.39 11.15 4.44
C ASN A 52 -0.11 11.46 4.29
N ARG A 53 -0.78 10.81 3.33
CA ARG A 53 -2.20 11.02 2.99
C ARG A 53 -2.52 12.46 2.56
N SER A 54 -1.53 13.21 2.08
CA SER A 54 -1.74 14.55 1.54
C SER A 54 -2.34 14.48 0.14
N TRP A 55 -3.60 14.91 -0.01
CA TRP A 55 -4.28 14.97 -1.30
C TRP A 55 -3.51 15.78 -2.35
N GLN A 56 -2.95 16.92 -1.98
CA GLN A 56 -2.24 17.80 -2.91
C GLN A 56 -0.95 17.14 -3.38
N LYS A 57 -0.06 16.78 -2.44
CA LYS A 57 1.25 16.21 -2.77
C LYS A 57 1.13 14.89 -3.54
N ALA A 58 0.16 14.05 -3.18
CA ALA A 58 -0.07 12.78 -3.87
C ALA A 58 -0.62 12.98 -5.29
N ALA A 59 -1.56 13.92 -5.47
CA ALA A 59 -2.09 14.23 -6.80
C ALA A 59 -0.99 14.77 -7.73
N ASP A 60 -0.14 15.67 -7.22
CA ASP A 60 1.02 16.19 -7.94
C ASP A 60 2.01 15.07 -8.28
N ARG A 61 2.32 14.19 -7.31
CA ARG A 61 3.27 13.07 -7.51
C ARG A 61 2.77 12.02 -8.52
N LEU A 62 1.46 11.80 -8.58
CA LEU A 62 0.78 10.90 -9.51
C LEU A 62 0.48 11.56 -10.86
N ASN A 63 0.70 12.88 -11.00
CA ASN A 63 0.30 13.68 -12.15
C ASN A 63 -1.19 13.50 -12.51
N VAL A 64 -2.06 13.57 -11.51
CA VAL A 64 -3.52 13.48 -11.67
C VAL A 64 -4.21 14.66 -11.00
N HIS A 65 -5.44 14.96 -11.44
CA HIS A 65 -6.25 15.96 -10.76
C HIS A 65 -6.70 15.46 -9.37
N LYS A 66 -6.81 16.36 -8.39
CA LYS A 66 -7.21 16.02 -7.01
C LYS A 66 -8.52 15.22 -6.95
N GLN A 67 -9.51 15.56 -7.77
CA GLN A 67 -10.79 14.83 -7.80
C GLN A 67 -10.64 13.38 -8.30
N THR A 68 -9.76 13.15 -9.27
CA THR A 68 -9.41 11.81 -9.74
C THR A 68 -8.76 11.01 -8.61
N LEU A 69 -7.86 11.62 -7.84
CA LEU A 69 -7.27 10.96 -6.68
C LEU A 69 -8.32 10.62 -5.61
N VAL A 70 -9.23 11.55 -5.29
CA VAL A 70 -10.34 11.29 -4.35
C VAL A 70 -11.18 10.10 -4.79
N TYR A 71 -11.53 10.03 -6.08
CA TYR A 71 -12.23 8.88 -6.63
C TYR A 71 -11.45 7.58 -6.46
N ARG A 72 -10.15 7.57 -6.83
CA ARG A 72 -9.31 6.37 -6.69
C ARG A 72 -9.19 5.93 -5.23
N ILE A 73 -9.02 6.85 -4.29
CA ILE A 73 -8.94 6.54 -2.86
C ILE A 73 -10.24 5.94 -2.35
N ARG A 74 -11.40 6.52 -2.67
CA ARG A 74 -12.70 5.91 -2.30
C ARG A 74 -12.84 4.51 -2.88
N ARG A 75 -12.45 4.33 -4.15
CA ARG A 75 -12.48 3.03 -4.81
C ARG A 75 -11.55 2.01 -4.14
N ILE A 76 -10.39 2.46 -3.66
CA ILE A 76 -9.47 1.64 -2.87
C ILE A 76 -10.12 1.20 -1.56
N GLU A 77 -10.79 2.10 -0.85
CA GLU A 77 -11.49 1.76 0.40
C GLU A 77 -12.63 0.77 0.16
N GLU A 78 -13.41 0.96 -0.90
CA GLU A 78 -14.49 0.03 -1.31
C GLU A 78 -13.97 -1.38 -1.62
N ILE A 79 -12.90 -1.50 -2.40
CA ILE A 79 -12.38 -2.80 -2.87
C ILE A 79 -11.62 -3.53 -1.75
N SER A 80 -10.86 -2.80 -0.94
CA SER A 80 -10.09 -3.39 0.17
C SER A 80 -10.94 -3.63 1.41
N GLY A 81 -12.10 -2.98 1.53
CA GLY A 81 -12.93 -3.00 2.73
C GLY A 81 -12.28 -2.30 3.92
N ARG A 82 -11.34 -1.37 3.69
CA ARG A 82 -10.56 -0.68 4.72
C ARG A 82 -10.58 0.81 4.50
N SER A 83 -10.61 1.59 5.56
CA SER A 83 -10.58 3.05 5.45
C SER A 83 -9.16 3.63 5.51
N LEU A 84 -8.93 4.73 4.81
CA LEU A 84 -7.70 5.51 4.86
C LEU A 84 -7.74 6.63 5.93
N ASP A 85 -8.72 6.60 6.83
CA ASP A 85 -8.84 7.54 7.95
C ASP A 85 -8.32 6.95 9.29
N PRO A 86 -8.83 5.81 9.80
CA PRO A 86 -8.34 5.24 11.06
C PRO A 86 -6.88 4.79 10.95
N ALA A 87 -6.06 5.15 11.94
CA ALA A 87 -4.64 4.81 11.96
C ALA A 87 -4.37 3.29 11.87
N GLU A 88 -5.26 2.48 12.45
CA GLU A 88 -5.18 1.02 12.39
C GLU A 88 -5.29 0.48 10.96
N ASP A 89 -6.34 0.87 10.22
CA ASP A 89 -6.51 0.42 8.83
C ASP A 89 -5.39 0.92 7.93
N VAL A 90 -4.94 2.17 8.13
CA VAL A 90 -3.79 2.70 7.38
C VAL A 90 -2.53 1.89 7.66
N ALA A 91 -2.27 1.52 8.91
CA ALA A 91 -1.13 0.69 9.27
C ALA A 91 -1.21 -0.68 8.58
N VAL A 92 -2.39 -1.32 8.57
CA VAL A 92 -2.61 -2.60 7.90
C VAL A 92 -2.36 -2.49 6.38
N LEU A 93 -2.89 -1.45 5.72
CA LEU A 93 -2.67 -1.20 4.29
C LEU A 93 -1.19 -0.97 3.99
N TRP A 94 -0.47 -0.21 4.84
CA TRP A 94 0.95 0.04 4.67
C TRP A 94 1.80 -1.23 4.83
N ILE A 95 1.53 -2.04 5.86
CA ILE A 95 2.22 -3.31 6.08
C ILE A 95 2.00 -4.24 4.89
N ALA A 96 0.78 -4.33 4.37
CA ALA A 96 0.48 -5.16 3.22
C ALA A 96 1.23 -4.74 1.96
N LEU A 97 1.35 -3.43 1.69
CA LEU A 97 2.18 -2.91 0.59
C LEU A 97 3.65 -3.31 0.78
N ARG A 98 4.21 -3.13 1.97
CA ARG A 98 5.61 -3.50 2.26
C ARG A 98 5.83 -5.00 2.14
N ALA A 99 4.89 -5.82 2.58
CA ALA A 99 4.93 -7.27 2.41
C ALA A 99 4.98 -7.66 0.92
N GLY A 100 4.20 -7.00 0.06
CA GLY A 100 4.26 -7.20 -1.40
C GLY A 100 5.62 -6.84 -2.01
N GLN A 101 6.26 -5.77 -1.55
CA GLN A 101 7.60 -5.36 -1.99
C GLN A 101 8.68 -6.37 -1.57
N ILE A 102 8.67 -6.79 -0.30
CA ILE A 102 9.57 -7.82 0.22
C ILE A 102 9.39 -9.11 -0.59
N ALA A 103 8.15 -9.43 -0.95
CA ALA A 103 7.84 -10.61 -1.72
C ALA A 103 8.11 -10.53 -3.22
N ARG A 104 8.56 -9.36 -3.71
CA ARG A 104 8.73 -9.04 -5.15
C ARG A 104 7.48 -9.31 -5.97
N ILE A 105 6.30 -9.02 -5.41
CA ILE A 105 5.00 -9.16 -6.07
C ILE A 105 4.56 -7.86 -6.75
N MET A 106 5.06 -6.72 -6.27
CA MET A 106 4.76 -5.42 -6.85
C MET A 106 5.73 -5.13 -8.00
N GLU A 107 5.25 -5.20 -9.24
CA GLU A 107 5.89 -4.65 -10.44
C GLU A 107 5.06 -3.47 -10.99
#